data_AF-A0A4W3GPV0-F1
#
_entry.id   AF-A0A4W3GPV0-F1
#
_cell.length_a   1.000
_cell.length_b   1.000
_cell.length_c   1.000
_cell.angle_alpha   90.00
_cell.angle_beta   90.00
_cell.angle_gamma   90.00
#
_symmetry.space_group_name_H-M   'P 1'
#
loop_
_entity.id
_entity.type
_entity.pdbx_description
1 polymer ?
#
loop_
_entity_poly.entity_id
_entity_poly.type
_entity_poly.pdbx_seq_one_letter_code
_entity_poly.pdbx_strand_id
1 'polypeptide(L)'
;PGDQLPCYLTHTGPEVEKIIRENLHLNRHVAETVQGPRYCPSLEAKVLRFPGRCHQVWLEPEGLNSDIIYPQGLSVTLPVPLQQQLIRTIPGLHNAEIVHPGNHHHTDINHNNNIINNNHGVPVGSGVRPLASQPTAPVAQG
;
A
#
# COMPACT_ATOMS: atom_id res chain seq x y z
N PRO A 1 28.90 -14.56 -4.15
CA PRO A 1 27.65 -13.81 -4.44
C PRO A 1 26.48 -14.58 -3.84
N GLY A 2 25.78 -14.01 -2.85
CA GLY A 2 24.65 -14.69 -2.20
C GLY A 2 23.43 -14.78 -3.12
N ASP A 3 22.47 -15.64 -2.76
CA ASP A 3 21.18 -15.74 -3.44
C ASP A 3 20.46 -14.39 -3.36
N GLN A 4 20.34 -13.69 -4.48
CA GLN A 4 19.58 -12.44 -4.61
C GLN A 4 18.28 -12.74 -5.34
N LEU A 5 17.15 -12.30 -4.78
CA LEU A 5 15.86 -12.41 -5.45
C LEU A 5 15.60 -11.15 -6.29
N PRO A 6 15.00 -11.29 -7.48
CA PRO A 6 14.61 -10.13 -8.29
C PRO A 6 13.49 -9.35 -7.61
N CYS A 7 13.60 -8.02 -7.64
CA CYS A 7 12.49 -7.11 -7.40
C CYS A 7 11.82 -6.77 -8.73
N TYR A 8 10.54 -6.45 -8.69
CA TYR A 8 9.77 -6.14 -9.90
C TYR A 8 9.12 -4.77 -9.83
N LEU A 9 9.11 -4.02 -10.94
CA LEU A 9 8.50 -2.69 -11.03
C LEU A 9 7.15 -2.72 -11.75
N THR A 10 6.09 -2.29 -11.06
CA THR A 10 4.76 -2.05 -11.62
C THR A 10 4.28 -0.62 -11.33
N HIS A 11 3.08 -0.27 -11.78
CA HIS A 11 2.50 1.06 -11.62
C HIS A 11 1.01 0.97 -11.25
N THR A 12 0.52 1.96 -10.51
CA THR A 12 -0.93 2.12 -10.29
C THR A 12 -1.63 2.55 -11.58
N GLY A 13 -2.87 2.09 -11.78
CA GLY A 13 -3.77 2.56 -12.85
C GLY A 13 -4.78 3.62 -12.39
N PRO A 14 -5.60 4.14 -13.30
CA PRO A 14 -6.63 5.15 -12.97
C PRO A 14 -7.69 4.64 -12.00
N GLU A 15 -7.95 3.34 -11.95
CA GLU A 15 -8.88 2.71 -11.01
C GLU A 15 -8.47 2.90 -9.55
N VAL A 16 -7.17 2.96 -9.26
CA VAL A 16 -6.65 3.24 -7.91
C VAL A 16 -7.11 4.61 -7.43
N GLU A 17 -6.95 5.64 -8.28
CA GLU A 17 -7.40 7.00 -7.98
C GLU A 17 -8.92 7.04 -7.77
N LYS A 18 -9.68 6.33 -8.61
CA LYS A 18 -11.15 6.22 -8.47
C LYS A 18 -11.54 5.64 -7.11
N ILE A 19 -10.97 4.50 -6.72
CA ILE A 19 -11.26 3.84 -5.43
C ILE A 19 -10.94 4.78 -4.26
N ILE A 20 -9.77 5.43 -4.30
CA ILE A 20 -9.37 6.36 -3.24
C ILE A 20 -10.34 7.55 -3.16
N ARG A 21 -10.70 8.16 -4.30
CA ARG A 21 -11.59 9.33 -4.36
C ARG A 21 -13.00 9.03 -3.87
N GLU A 22 -13.57 7.90 -4.27
CA GLU A 22 -14.91 7.46 -3.86
C GLU A 22 -14.97 7.17 -2.35
N ASN A 23 -13.84 6.81 -1.74
CA ASN A 23 -13.75 6.41 -0.33
C ASN A 23 -13.02 7.43 0.56
N LEU A 24 -12.81 8.67 0.11
CA LEU A 24 -12.12 9.71 0.90
C LEU A 24 -12.76 9.96 2.27
N HIS A 25 -14.08 9.79 2.38
CA HIS A 25 -14.81 9.93 3.64
C HIS A 25 -14.41 8.90 4.71
N LEU A 26 -13.80 7.77 4.30
CA LEU A 26 -13.24 6.76 5.20
C LEU A 26 -11.81 7.10 5.64
N ASN A 27 -11.14 8.00 4.90
CA ASN A 27 -9.75 8.36 5.14
C ASN A 27 -9.67 9.46 6.20
N ARG A 28 -9.81 9.07 7.47
CA ARG A 28 -9.79 9.99 8.62
C ARG A 28 -8.45 10.76 8.78
N HIS A 29 -7.36 10.31 8.14
CA HIS A 29 -6.00 10.84 8.33
C HIS A 29 -5.28 11.38 7.08
N VAL A 30 -5.99 11.58 5.96
CA VAL A 30 -5.42 12.26 4.78
C VAL A 30 -4.89 13.68 5.11
N ALA A 31 -5.34 14.26 6.24
CA ALA A 31 -5.00 15.60 6.68
C ALA A 31 -3.63 15.75 7.38
N GLU A 32 -2.93 14.67 7.78
CA GLU A 32 -1.79 14.79 8.72
C GLU A 32 -0.48 14.07 8.32
N THR A 33 -0.18 13.92 7.03
CA THR A 33 1.22 13.61 6.63
C THR A 33 2.08 14.88 6.60
N VAL A 34 2.19 15.54 7.76
CA VAL A 34 3.04 16.71 7.96
C VAL A 34 3.94 16.47 9.18
N GLN A 35 5.13 15.89 8.96
CA GLN A 35 6.41 16.44 9.41
C GLN A 35 7.58 15.50 9.10
N GLY A 36 8.29 15.78 8.00
CA GLY A 36 9.67 15.34 7.77
C GLY A 36 9.92 14.56 6.48
N PRO A 37 11.13 14.68 5.89
CA PRO A 37 11.54 13.99 4.64
C PRO A 37 11.68 12.46 4.79
N ARG A 38 11.35 11.90 5.96
CA ARG A 38 11.53 10.49 6.31
C ARG A 38 10.27 9.65 6.16
N TYR A 39 9.12 10.24 5.88
CA TYR A 39 7.87 9.50 5.75
C TYR A 39 7.41 9.50 4.30
N CYS A 40 7.37 8.32 3.67
CA CYS A 40 6.72 8.17 2.38
C CYS A 40 5.24 8.54 2.53
N PRO A 41 4.71 9.48 1.72
CA PRO A 41 3.30 9.80 1.79
C PRO A 41 2.47 8.56 1.44
N SER A 42 1.33 8.40 2.11
CA SER A 42 0.37 7.35 1.76
C SER A 42 -0.09 7.51 0.30
N LEU A 43 -0.59 6.44 -0.30
CA LEU A 43 -1.09 6.47 -1.67
C LEU A 43 -2.26 7.45 -1.81
N GLU A 44 -3.11 7.58 -0.79
CA GLU A 44 -4.19 8.57 -0.76
C GLU A 44 -3.64 10.00 -0.80
N ALA A 45 -2.62 10.30 -0.01
CA ALA A 45 -1.97 11.60 -0.01
C ALA A 45 -1.30 11.90 -1.37
N LYS A 46 -0.68 10.89 -2.00
CA LYS A 46 -0.09 11.00 -3.35
C LYS A 46 -1.15 11.30 -4.41
N VAL A 47 -2.27 10.57 -4.41
CA VAL A 47 -3.37 10.76 -5.37
C VAL A 47 -3.99 12.16 -5.24
N LEU A 48 -4.17 12.65 -4.01
CA LEU A 48 -4.72 13.99 -3.77
C LEU A 48 -3.74 15.09 -4.18
N ARG A 49 -2.45 14.91 -3.92
CA ARG A 49 -1.41 15.87 -4.28
C ARG A 49 -1.09 15.87 -5.78
N PHE A 50 -1.22 14.72 -6.44
CA PHE A 50 -0.84 14.51 -7.84
C PHE A 50 -1.97 13.80 -8.61
N PRO A 51 -3.10 14.50 -8.85
CA PRO A 51 -4.24 13.92 -9.55
C PRO A 51 -3.87 13.46 -10.97
N GLY A 52 -4.43 12.33 -11.42
CA GLY A 52 -4.21 11.77 -12.75
C GLY A 52 -2.82 11.18 -13.00
N ARG A 53 -1.99 11.02 -11.95
CA ARG A 53 -0.65 10.42 -12.08
C ARG A 53 -0.67 8.94 -11.71
N CYS A 54 0.05 8.15 -12.49
CA CYS A 54 0.40 6.78 -12.10
C CYS A 54 1.57 6.84 -11.09
N HIS A 55 1.55 5.96 -10.09
CA HIS A 55 2.60 5.86 -9.08
C HIS A 55 3.35 4.54 -9.24
N GLN A 56 4.68 4.61 -9.14
CA GLN A 56 5.54 3.42 -9.14
C GLN A 56 5.31 2.57 -7.90
N VAL A 57 5.35 1.25 -8.10
CA VAL A 57 5.24 0.23 -7.06
C VAL A 57 6.34 -0.80 -7.27
N TRP A 58 7.17 -1.00 -6.26
CA TRP A 58 8.16 -2.07 -6.24
C TRP A 58 7.58 -3.28 -5.53
N LEU A 59 7.72 -4.44 -6.17
CA LEU A 59 7.33 -5.74 -5.64
C LEU A 59 8.59 -6.42 -5.13
N GLU A 60 8.79 -6.39 -3.82
CA GLU A 60 9.99 -6.85 -3.14
C GLU A 60 9.70 -8.17 -2.41
N PRO A 61 10.41 -9.27 -2.72
CA PRO A 61 10.26 -10.50 -1.94
C PRO A 61 10.70 -10.31 -0.48
N GLU A 62 9.89 -10.74 0.48
CA GLU A 62 10.22 -10.57 1.91
C GLU A 62 11.33 -11.51 2.39
N GLY A 63 11.66 -12.56 1.63
CA GLY A 63 12.79 -13.44 1.93
C GLY A 63 12.92 -14.62 0.97
N LEU A 64 14.08 -15.29 1.01
CA LEU A 64 14.42 -16.45 0.16
C LEU A 64 13.43 -17.62 0.26
N ASN A 65 12.82 -17.79 1.43
CA ASN A 65 11.89 -18.89 1.74
C ASN A 65 10.47 -18.39 1.99
N SER A 66 10.12 -17.19 1.51
CA SER A 66 8.79 -16.57 1.67
C SER A 66 8.10 -16.46 0.32
N ASP A 67 6.79 -16.75 0.29
CA ASP A 67 5.92 -16.47 -0.86
C ASP A 67 5.29 -15.06 -0.78
N ILE A 68 5.64 -14.29 0.25
CA ILE A 68 5.13 -12.94 0.49
C ILE A 68 5.97 -11.92 -0.28
N ILE A 69 5.26 -11.07 -0.99
CA ILE A 69 5.77 -9.90 -1.71
C ILE A 69 5.29 -8.65 -0.98
N TYR A 70 6.23 -7.75 -0.68
CA TYR A 70 5.97 -6.43 -0.17
C TYR A 70 5.81 -5.43 -1.34
N PRO A 71 4.63 -4.82 -1.55
CA PRO A 71 4.37 -3.85 -2.61
C PRO A 71 4.72 -2.42 -2.14
N GLN A 72 6.01 -2.14 -2.04
CA GLN A 72 6.57 -0.84 -1.69
C GLN A 72 5.97 0.27 -2.58
N GLY A 73 5.28 1.22 -1.95
CA GLY A 73 4.57 2.31 -2.63
C GLY A 73 3.04 2.28 -2.45
N LEU A 74 2.46 1.15 -2.01
CA LEU A 74 1.02 0.95 -1.77
C LEU A 74 0.62 1.05 -0.28
N SER A 75 1.14 2.04 0.40
CA SER A 75 0.75 2.34 1.78
C SER A 75 -0.63 3.01 1.78
N VAL A 76 -1.64 2.37 2.38
CA VAL A 76 -3.04 2.84 2.44
C VAL A 76 -3.66 2.59 3.82
N THR A 77 -4.69 3.38 4.13
CA THR A 77 -5.51 3.34 5.36
C THR A 77 -6.93 2.83 5.12
N LEU A 78 -7.27 2.52 3.88
CA LEU A 78 -8.58 2.01 3.48
C LEU A 78 -8.92 0.70 4.23
N PRO A 79 -10.20 0.40 4.48
CA PRO A 79 -10.64 -0.92 4.95
C PRO A 79 -10.12 -2.06 4.07
N VAL A 80 -9.82 -3.21 4.68
CA VAL A 80 -9.23 -4.39 4.01
C VAL A 80 -9.94 -4.79 2.70
N PRO A 81 -11.29 -4.82 2.59
CA PRO A 81 -11.95 -5.12 1.33
C PRO A 81 -11.59 -4.15 0.20
N LEU A 82 -11.45 -2.86 0.52
CA LEU A 82 -11.06 -1.83 -0.43
C LEU A 82 -9.56 -1.89 -0.75
N GLN A 83 -8.71 -2.26 0.22
CA GLN A 83 -7.29 -2.56 -0.07
C GLN A 83 -7.18 -3.71 -1.07
N GLN A 84 -7.94 -4.79 -0.86
CA GLN A 84 -7.93 -5.97 -1.73
C GLN A 84 -8.42 -5.62 -3.13
N GLN A 85 -9.48 -4.81 -3.23
CA GLN A 85 -9.97 -4.29 -4.50
C GLN A 85 -8.89 -3.46 -5.20
N LEU A 86 -8.27 -2.51 -4.50
CA LEU A 86 -7.23 -1.63 -5.02
C LEU A 86 -6.04 -2.41 -5.55
N ILE A 87 -5.50 -3.36 -4.76
CA ILE A 87 -4.36 -4.19 -5.15
C ILE A 87 -4.65 -4.96 -6.44
N ARG A 88 -5.85 -5.51 -6.59
CA ARG A 88 -6.23 -6.27 -7.79
C ARG A 88 -6.37 -5.41 -9.06
N THR A 89 -6.41 -4.09 -8.93
CA THR A 89 -6.36 -3.18 -10.10
C THR A 89 -4.95 -3.01 -10.66
N ILE A 90 -3.91 -3.41 -9.93
CA ILE A 90 -2.52 -3.18 -10.30
C ILE A 90 -2.07 -4.28 -11.29
N PRO A 91 -1.46 -3.91 -12.42
CA PRO A 91 -0.89 -4.87 -13.36
C PRO A 91 0.07 -5.84 -12.66
N GLY A 92 -0.19 -7.14 -12.85
CA GLY A 92 0.56 -8.21 -12.19
C GLY A 92 -0.05 -8.69 -10.86
N LEU A 93 -1.00 -7.97 -10.26
CA LEU A 93 -1.58 -8.28 -8.94
C LEU A 93 -3.09 -8.62 -8.97
N HIS A 94 -3.68 -8.81 -10.16
CA HIS A 94 -5.11 -9.12 -10.35
C HIS A 94 -5.64 -10.30 -9.51
N ASN A 95 -4.76 -11.28 -9.24
CA ASN A 95 -5.05 -12.48 -8.46
C ASN A 95 -4.29 -12.50 -7.12
N ALA A 96 -3.75 -11.36 -6.67
CA ALA A 96 -3.04 -11.29 -5.41
C ALA A 96 -4.01 -11.36 -4.22
N GLU A 97 -3.58 -11.99 -3.14
CA GLU A 97 -4.26 -12.01 -1.86
C GLU A 97 -3.45 -11.24 -0.82
N ILE A 98 -4.14 -10.45 0.00
CA ILE A 98 -3.53 -9.80 1.15
C ILE A 98 -3.26 -10.87 2.22
N VAL A 99 -1.99 -11.05 2.57
CA VAL A 99 -1.54 -11.88 3.71
C VAL A 99 -1.58 -11.05 5.00
N HIS A 100 -1.04 -9.83 4.92
CA HIS A 100 -1.06 -8.86 6.01
C HIS A 100 -1.68 -7.56 5.50
N PRO A 101 -2.81 -7.10 6.05
CA PRO A 101 -3.40 -5.83 5.62
C PRO A 101 -2.48 -4.68 5.98
N GLY A 102 -2.54 -3.62 5.18
CA GLY A 102 -1.91 -2.36 5.51
C GLY A 102 -2.61 -1.81 6.73
N ASN A 103 -1.94 -1.87 7.88
CA ASN A 103 -2.51 -1.42 9.13
C ASN A 103 -2.25 0.07 9.32
N HIS A 104 -3.30 0.80 9.66
CA HIS A 104 -3.20 2.10 10.29
C HIS A 104 -3.51 1.91 11.78
N HIS A 105 -2.49 1.99 12.64
CA HIS A 105 -2.75 2.02 14.08
C HIS A 105 -3.37 3.39 14.43
N HIS A 106 -4.63 3.37 14.85
CA HIS A 106 -5.34 4.56 15.29
C HIS A 106 -4.78 5.04 16.64
N THR A 107 -4.38 6.31 16.72
CA THR A 107 -4.14 6.97 18.02
C THR A 107 -5.47 7.42 18.58
N ASP A 108 -5.91 6.78 19.66
CA ASP A 108 -7.08 7.22 20.40
C ASP A 108 -6.70 8.49 21.19
N ILE A 109 -7.47 9.57 21.01
CA ILE A 109 -7.37 10.82 21.77
C ILE A 109 -8.65 10.98 22.58
N ASN A 110 -8.52 11.25 23.89
CA ASN A 110 -9.70 11.49 24.72
C ASN A 110 -10.26 12.90 24.53
N HIS A 111 -11.41 13.17 25.16
CA HIS A 111 -12.12 14.46 25.12
C HIS A 111 -11.29 15.67 25.61
N ASN A 112 -10.15 15.42 26.28
CA ASN A 112 -9.23 16.44 26.77
C ASN A 112 -7.98 16.60 25.89
N ASN A 113 -7.99 16.08 24.66
CA ASN A 113 -6.85 16.03 23.74
C ASN A 113 -5.63 15.26 24.27
N ASN A 114 -5.79 14.39 25.28
CA ASN A 114 -4.70 13.51 25.71
C ASN A 114 -4.71 12.23 24.87
N ILE A 115 -3.53 11.83 24.41
CA ILE A 115 -3.33 10.54 23.75
C ILE A 115 -3.55 9.44 24.77
N ILE A 116 -4.56 8.60 24.56
CA ILE A 116 -4.88 7.45 25.42
C ILE A 116 -4.33 6.14 24.88
N ASN A 117 -3.99 6.07 23.59
CA ASN A 117 -3.18 5.00 22.98
C ASN A 117 -2.21 5.61 21.98
N ASN A 118 -0.90 5.52 22.25
CA ASN A 118 0.14 6.09 21.39
C ASN A 118 0.83 5.00 20.56
N ASN A 119 0.08 4.37 19.65
CA ASN A 119 0.68 3.60 18.57
C ASN A 119 0.72 4.51 17.34
N HIS A 120 1.83 5.20 17.13
CA HIS A 120 2.06 6.01 15.93
C HIS A 120 1.97 5.11 14.67
N GLY A 121 0.77 5.01 14.10
CA GLY A 121 0.49 4.16 12.95
C GLY A 121 0.94 4.80 11.66
N VAL A 122 2.16 4.49 11.24
CA VAL A 122 2.54 4.71 9.83
C VAL A 122 1.71 3.73 8.99
N PRO A 123 1.08 4.15 7.89
CA PRO A 123 0.42 3.20 7.01
C PRO A 123 1.48 2.24 6.45
N VAL A 124 1.45 0.98 6.89
CA VAL A 124 2.35 -0.06 6.40
C VAL A 124 1.76 -0.62 5.09
N GLY A 125 2.58 -0.87 4.07
CA GLY A 125 2.13 -1.56 2.86
C GLY A 125 1.63 -2.97 3.17
N SER A 126 0.59 -3.41 2.47
CA SER A 126 0.03 -4.75 2.65
C SER A 126 0.97 -5.81 2.09
N GLY A 127 1.34 -6.83 2.86
CA GLY A 127 2.04 -8.00 2.29
C GLY A 127 1.08 -8.81 1.42
N VAL A 128 1.47 -9.15 0.19
CA VAL A 128 0.63 -9.87 -0.77
C VAL A 128 1.27 -11.17 -1.25
N ARG A 129 0.45 -12.15 -1.60
CA ARG A 129 0.90 -13.38 -2.26
C ARG A 129 0.20 -13.57 -3.61
N PRO A 130 0.88 -14.04 -4.66
CA PRO A 130 0.22 -14.53 -5.87
C PRO A 130 -0.60 -15.80 -5.58
N LEU A 131 -1.78 -15.95 -6.19
CA LEU A 131 -2.46 -17.25 -6.23
C LEU A 131 -1.63 -18.24 -7.06
N ALA A 132 -1.24 -19.37 -6.45
CA ALA A 132 -0.42 -20.39 -7.08
C ALA A 132 -1.09 -20.93 -8.35
N SER A 133 -0.58 -20.55 -9.54
CA SER A 133 -0.75 -21.19 -10.88
C SER A 133 -0.65 -20.24 -12.10
N GLN A 134 -0.32 -18.96 -11.96
CA GLN A 134 -0.37 -18.01 -13.08
C GLN A 134 1.00 -17.43 -13.47
N PRO A 135 1.33 -17.31 -14.78
CA PRO A 135 2.49 -16.57 -15.23
C PRO A 135 2.30 -15.09 -14.87
N THR A 136 3.25 -14.53 -14.13
CA THR A 136 3.28 -13.10 -13.82
C THR A 136 3.29 -12.29 -15.12
N ALA A 137 2.35 -11.35 -15.27
CA ALA A 137 2.35 -10.34 -16.34
C ALA A 137 3.73 -9.67 -16.45
N PRO A 138 4.12 -9.04 -17.58
CA PRO A 138 5.47 -8.55 -17.78
C PRO A 138 5.75 -7.39 -16.82
N VAL A 139 6.29 -7.72 -15.65
CA VAL A 139 6.82 -6.75 -14.70
C VAL A 139 8.29 -6.60 -15.04
N ALA A 140 8.72 -5.36 -15.29
CA ALA A 140 10.13 -5.12 -15.59
C ALA A 140 10.97 -5.49 -14.38
N GLN A 141 11.99 -6.32 -14.60
CA GLN A 141 13.02 -6.59 -13.59
C GLN A 141 13.91 -5.35 -13.47
N GLY A 142 14.10 -4.88 -12.24
CA GLY A 142 14.97 -3.76 -11.91
C GLY A 142 16.33 -4.19 -11.40
#